data_AF-A0AAW3MXK4-F1
#
_entry.id   AF-A0AAW3MXK4-F1
#
_cell.length_a   1.000
_cell.length_b   1.000
_cell.length_c   1.000
_cell.angle_alpha   90.00
_cell.angle_beta   90.00
_cell.angle_gamma   90.00
#
_symmetry.space_group_name_H-M   'P 1'
#
loop_
_entity.id
_entity.type
_entity.pdbx_description
1 polymer ?
#
loop_
_entity_poly.entity_id
_entity_poly.type
_entity_poly.pdbx_seq_one_letter_code
_entity_poly.pdbx_strand_id
1 'polypeptide(L)'
;MYPIPDLHLPREREFQLSPLLRQRLEELDVQQIDAAPGPAELTVMGIKPDLVFAKEAWPHVDPDWEGRVFFTMTADGGGFDFGSLSRPKGMRVPAGKVFYFDPLELHWLRPDPVVSCWWLGLQWDVSKAQEAAFADDLAAAIGRWNEAGFVLPMLGK
;
A
#
# COMPACT_ATOMS: atom_id res chain seq x y z
N MET A 1 -5.36 -2.15 17.23
CA MET A 1 -4.47 -2.22 16.07
C MET A 1 -3.90 -3.62 16.00
N TYR A 2 -4.22 -4.38 14.95
CA TYR A 2 -3.66 -5.72 14.77
C TYR A 2 -2.16 -5.60 14.43
N PRO A 3 -1.26 -6.33 15.11
CA PRO A 3 0.16 -6.30 14.80
C PRO A 3 0.41 -7.10 13.52
N ILE A 4 0.39 -6.42 12.37
CA ILE A 4 0.75 -7.01 11.08
C ILE A 4 2.24 -6.72 10.85
N PRO A 5 3.08 -7.74 10.59
CA PRO A 5 4.49 -7.53 10.31
C PRO A 5 4.68 -6.74 9.02
N ASP A 6 5.81 -6.06 8.89
CA ASP A 6 6.22 -5.46 7.62
C ASP A 6 6.82 -6.53 6.70
N LEU A 7 6.72 -6.32 5.39
CA LEU A 7 7.48 -7.10 4.41
C LEU A 7 8.94 -6.68 4.48
N HIS A 8 9.83 -7.65 4.68
CA HIS A 8 11.27 -7.44 4.73
C HIS A 8 11.83 -7.36 3.30
N LEU A 9 12.17 -6.14 2.92
CA LEU A 9 12.81 -5.78 1.65
C LEU A 9 14.26 -5.34 1.91
N PRO A 10 15.23 -6.28 2.02
CA PRO A 10 16.65 -5.89 2.01
C PRO A 10 16.98 -5.18 0.69
N ARG A 11 18.06 -4.39 0.65
CA ARG A 11 18.45 -3.56 -0.52
C ARG A 11 18.50 -4.29 -1.86
N GLU A 12 18.71 -5.60 -1.87
CA GLU A 12 18.79 -6.42 -3.08
C GLU A 12 17.42 -6.97 -3.53
N ARG A 13 16.36 -6.69 -2.76
CA ARG A 13 15.03 -7.23 -2.92
C ARG A 13 14.01 -6.10 -2.91
N GLU A 14 13.67 -5.64 -4.10
CA GLU A 14 12.65 -4.62 -4.33
C GLU A 14 11.65 -5.13 -5.37
N PHE A 15 10.43 -4.59 -5.33
CA PHE A 15 9.47 -4.83 -6.39
C PHE A 15 9.99 -4.29 -7.72
N GLN A 16 10.00 -5.14 -8.75
CA GLN A 16 10.32 -4.69 -10.10
C GLN A 16 9.08 -4.04 -10.70
N LEU A 17 9.20 -2.80 -11.16
CA LEU A 17 8.11 -2.09 -11.85
C LEU A 17 8.22 -2.31 -13.35
N SER A 18 7.11 -2.65 -14.01
CA SER A 18 7.06 -2.73 -15.47
C SER A 18 7.34 -1.37 -16.12
N PRO A 19 7.83 -1.32 -17.37
CA PRO A 19 8.01 -0.06 -18.09
C PRO A 19 6.73 0.77 -18.18
N LEU A 20 5.58 0.11 -18.37
CA LEU A 20 4.28 0.78 -18.47
C LEU A 20 3.88 1.43 -17.14
N LEU A 21 4.09 0.75 -16.01
CA LEU A 21 3.80 1.32 -14.69
C LEU A 21 4.72 2.51 -14.38
N ARG A 22 6.00 2.41 -14.73
CA ARG A 22 6.95 3.53 -14.58
C ARG A 22 6.48 4.76 -15.36
N GLN A 23 6.08 4.57 -16.61
CA GLN A 23 5.55 5.66 -17.44
C GLN A 23 4.30 6.30 -16.79
N ARG A 24 3.35 5.50 -16.29
CA ARG A 24 2.16 6.03 -15.59
C ARG A 24 2.52 6.84 -14.35
N LEU A 25 3.53 6.43 -13.58
CA LEU A 25 3.99 7.17 -12.39
C LEU A 25 4.62 8.52 -12.77
N GLU A 26 5.36 8.57 -13.87
CA GLU A 26 5.97 9.82 -14.38
C GLU A 26 4.90 10.81 -14.84
N GLU A 27 3.89 10.33 -15.55
CA GLU A 27 2.77 11.10 -16.12
C GLU A 27 1.70 11.51 -15.10
N LEU A 28 1.79 11.02 -13.85
CA LEU A 28 0.77 11.28 -12.84
C LEU A 28 0.65 12.77 -12.51
N ASP A 29 -0.56 13.31 -12.48
CA ASP A 29 -0.78 14.66 -11.97
C ASP A 29 -0.58 14.72 -10.45
N VAL A 30 -0.16 15.89 -9.94
CA VAL A 30 0.24 16.05 -8.52
C VAL A 30 -0.89 15.65 -7.55
N GLN A 31 -2.14 15.96 -7.88
CA GLN A 31 -3.30 15.67 -7.05
C GLN A 31 -4.05 14.39 -7.45
N GLN A 32 -3.53 13.65 -8.42
CA GLN A 32 -4.18 12.44 -8.89
C GLN A 32 -3.78 11.25 -8.02
N ILE A 33 -4.79 10.51 -7.58
CA ILE A 33 -4.65 9.15 -7.06
C ILE A 33 -5.21 8.24 -8.15
N ASP A 34 -4.42 7.25 -8.56
CA ASP A 34 -4.82 6.31 -9.60
C ASP A 34 -4.62 4.88 -9.09
N ALA A 35 -5.34 3.95 -9.70
CA ALA A 35 -5.34 2.55 -9.35
C ALA A 35 -5.24 1.66 -10.60
N ALA A 36 -4.64 0.50 -10.43
CA ALA A 36 -4.59 -0.55 -11.42
C ALA A 36 -4.71 -1.92 -10.74
N PRO A 37 -5.17 -2.96 -11.45
CA PRO A 37 -5.16 -4.31 -10.88
C PRO A 37 -3.75 -4.72 -10.44
N GLY A 38 -3.61 -5.22 -9.20
CA GLY A 38 -2.35 -5.74 -8.68
C GLY A 38 -2.09 -7.20 -9.03
N PRO A 39 -0.91 -7.73 -8.59
CA PRO A 39 -0.48 -9.08 -8.89
C PRO A 39 -1.32 -10.13 -8.14
N ALA A 40 -1.74 -11.18 -8.85
CA ALA A 40 -2.53 -12.27 -8.28
C ALA A 40 -1.74 -13.08 -7.24
N GLU A 41 -0.41 -13.09 -7.34
CA GLU A 41 0.51 -13.77 -6.43
C GLU A 41 0.46 -13.22 -4.99
N LEU A 42 -0.06 -12.00 -4.81
CA LEU A 42 -0.23 -11.35 -3.52
C LEU A 42 -1.68 -11.37 -3.02
N THR A 43 -2.49 -12.28 -3.55
CA THR A 43 -3.87 -12.49 -3.07
C THR A 43 -3.87 -13.04 -1.65
N VAL A 44 -4.73 -12.48 -0.79
CA VAL A 44 -4.95 -12.91 0.60
C VAL A 44 -6.45 -13.14 0.78
N MET A 45 -6.85 -14.28 1.34
CA MET A 45 -8.28 -14.66 1.47
C MET A 45 -9.10 -14.57 0.17
N GLY A 46 -8.47 -14.77 -0.99
CA GLY A 46 -9.14 -14.61 -2.29
C GLY A 46 -9.32 -13.15 -2.73
N ILE A 47 -8.86 -12.18 -1.94
CA ILE A 47 -8.88 -10.75 -2.25
C ILE A 47 -7.53 -10.38 -2.88
N LYS A 48 -7.58 -9.94 -4.12
CA LYS A 48 -6.41 -9.46 -4.87
C LYS A 48 -6.15 -8.00 -4.52
N PRO A 49 -4.90 -7.56 -4.30
CA PRO A 49 -4.63 -6.15 -4.09
C PRO A 49 -4.78 -5.38 -5.40
N ASP A 50 -5.13 -4.10 -5.28
CA ASP A 50 -4.90 -3.10 -6.32
C ASP A 50 -3.53 -2.43 -6.11
N LEU A 51 -2.92 -2.02 -7.22
CA LEU A 51 -1.80 -1.10 -7.23
C LEU A 51 -2.36 0.31 -7.16
N VAL A 52 -2.14 1.00 -6.04
CA VAL A 52 -2.56 2.39 -5.84
C VAL A 52 -1.33 3.27 -5.87
N PHE A 53 -1.38 4.38 -6.60
CA PHE A 53 -0.25 5.28 -6.71
C PHE A 53 -0.66 6.74 -6.80
N ALA A 54 0.19 7.59 -6.22
CA ALA A 54 -0.01 9.02 -6.07
C ALA A 54 1.34 9.76 -6.05
N LYS A 55 1.37 11.04 -6.40
CA LYS A 55 2.50 11.93 -6.08
C LYS A 55 2.35 12.51 -4.67
N GLU A 56 1.11 12.77 -4.28
CA GLU A 56 0.67 13.08 -2.92
C GLU A 56 -0.83 12.83 -2.81
N ALA A 57 -1.32 12.68 -1.59
CA ALA A 57 -2.74 12.65 -1.28
C ALA A 57 -3.02 13.68 -0.19
N TRP A 58 -3.71 14.77 -0.55
CA TRP A 58 -4.13 15.81 0.38
C TRP A 58 -5.15 15.24 1.37
N PRO A 59 -5.36 15.86 2.55
CA PRO A 59 -6.36 15.36 3.51
C PRO A 59 -7.76 15.18 2.89
N HIS A 60 -8.25 13.95 2.87
CA HIS A 60 -9.54 13.57 2.27
C HIS A 60 -10.18 12.37 3.00
N VAL A 61 -11.39 12.01 2.57
CA VAL A 61 -12.13 10.80 2.96
C VAL A 61 -12.65 10.14 1.68
N ASP A 62 -12.86 8.83 1.70
CA ASP A 62 -13.36 8.06 0.55
C ASP A 62 -14.79 7.54 0.82
N PRO A 63 -15.83 8.37 0.61
CA PRO A 63 -17.20 8.06 1.05
C PRO A 63 -17.82 6.85 0.37
N ASP A 64 -17.35 6.49 -0.83
CA ASP A 64 -17.87 5.35 -1.61
C ASP A 64 -17.47 3.98 -1.03
N TRP A 65 -16.68 3.95 0.05
CA TRP A 65 -16.11 2.75 0.65
C TRP A 65 -16.71 2.44 2.03
N GLU A 66 -17.99 2.78 2.22
CA GLU A 66 -18.69 2.45 3.46
C GLU A 66 -18.65 0.93 3.76
N GLY A 67 -18.38 0.61 5.03
CA GLY A 67 -18.26 -0.79 5.48
C GLY A 67 -16.94 -1.48 5.08
N ARG A 68 -15.95 -0.74 4.55
CA ARG A 68 -14.64 -1.26 4.16
C ARG A 68 -13.52 -0.80 5.09
N VAL A 69 -12.39 -1.50 5.01
CA VAL A 69 -11.08 -1.14 5.61
C VAL A 69 -10.04 -1.36 4.53
N PHE A 70 -9.10 -0.44 4.42
CA PHE A 70 -7.97 -0.60 3.52
C PHE A 70 -6.77 -1.14 4.29
N PHE A 71 -6.25 -2.27 3.83
CA PHE A 71 -4.94 -2.77 4.22
C PHE A 71 -3.98 -2.41 3.10
N THR A 72 -2.86 -1.78 3.45
CA THR A 72 -1.94 -1.20 2.48
C THR A 72 -0.51 -1.60 2.82
N MET A 73 0.22 -2.05 1.80
CA MET A 73 1.65 -2.31 1.85
C MET A 73 2.35 -1.38 0.86
N THR A 74 3.29 -0.56 1.31
CA THR A 74 4.10 0.23 0.38
C THR A 74 4.96 -0.70 -0.46
N ALA A 75 4.83 -0.65 -1.78
CA ALA A 75 5.71 -1.36 -2.72
C ALA A 75 6.93 -0.51 -3.09
N ASP A 76 6.73 0.79 -3.27
CA ASP A 76 7.79 1.79 -3.53
C ASP A 76 7.40 3.14 -2.90
N GLY A 77 8.35 3.85 -2.30
CA GLY A 77 8.06 5.11 -1.59
C GLY A 77 9.01 5.44 -0.43
N GLY A 78 10.29 5.62 -0.72
CA GLY A 78 11.36 5.77 0.30
C GLY A 78 11.27 6.96 1.26
N GLY A 79 10.31 7.88 1.10
CA GLY A 79 10.17 9.06 1.94
C GLY A 79 8.73 9.53 2.18
N PHE A 80 7.72 8.67 2.10
CA PHE A 80 6.34 9.10 2.36
C PHE A 80 5.95 8.97 3.84
N ASP A 81 5.11 9.90 4.28
CA ASP A 81 4.44 9.88 5.58
C ASP A 81 2.92 9.71 5.37
N PHE A 82 2.37 8.65 5.95
CA PHE A 82 0.92 8.46 6.06
C PHE A 82 0.43 9.07 7.36
N GLY A 83 -0.69 9.79 7.31
CA GLY A 83 -1.38 10.25 8.51
C GLY A 83 -2.89 10.14 8.39
N SER A 84 -3.54 10.09 9.55
CA SER A 84 -4.99 10.07 9.65
C SER A 84 -5.46 10.79 10.91
N LEU A 85 -6.76 11.00 11.07
CA LEU A 85 -7.31 11.65 12.27
C LEU A 85 -6.94 10.89 13.55
N SER A 86 -6.94 9.56 13.53
CA SER A 86 -6.53 8.66 14.62
C SER A 86 -5.02 8.58 14.78
N ARG A 87 -4.25 8.98 13.77
CA ARG A 87 -2.79 9.06 13.78
C ARG A 87 -2.30 10.42 13.26
N PRO A 88 -2.56 11.54 13.97
CA PRO A 88 -2.31 12.88 13.45
C PRO A 88 -0.82 13.23 13.33
N LYS A 89 0.04 12.53 14.09
CA LYS A 89 1.51 12.65 13.97
C LYS A 89 2.06 11.90 12.74
N GLY A 90 1.24 11.11 12.07
CA GLY A 90 1.61 10.26 10.96
C GLY A 90 2.60 9.15 11.32
N MET A 91 3.08 8.47 10.29
CA MET A 91 4.19 7.52 10.32
C MET A 91 4.83 7.43 8.95
N ARG A 92 6.13 7.17 8.93
CA ARG A 92 6.83 6.83 7.69
C ARG A 92 6.33 5.50 7.14
N VAL A 93 6.14 5.45 5.84
CA VAL A 93 5.67 4.28 5.10
C VAL A 93 6.68 3.86 4.03
N PRO A 94 7.92 3.48 4.41
CA PRO A 94 8.93 3.01 3.45
C PRO A 94 8.46 1.74 2.74
N ALA A 95 9.15 1.36 1.66
CA ALA A 95 8.90 0.09 0.98
C ALA A 95 8.88 -1.10 1.96
N GLY A 96 7.86 -1.94 1.84
CA GLY A 96 7.57 -3.06 2.71
C GLY A 96 6.74 -2.72 3.95
N LYS A 97 6.55 -1.44 4.30
CA LYS A 97 5.70 -1.03 5.42
C LYS A 97 4.26 -1.48 5.18
N VAL A 98 3.68 -2.13 6.18
CA VAL A 98 2.26 -2.50 6.20
C VAL A 98 1.50 -1.68 7.23
N PHE A 99 0.32 -1.24 6.83
CA PHE A 99 -0.60 -0.50 7.66
C PHE A 99 -2.03 -0.69 7.18
N TYR A 100 -2.99 -0.21 7.97
CA TYR A 100 -4.38 -0.24 7.58
C TYR A 100 -5.12 0.94 8.19
N PHE A 101 -6.22 1.35 7.56
CA PHE A 101 -7.01 2.50 7.96
C PHE A 101 -8.47 2.38 7.48
N ASP A 102 -9.35 3.14 8.13
CA ASP A 102 -10.73 3.30 7.70
C ASP A 102 -10.78 4.36 6.57
N PRO A 103 -11.23 4.04 5.35
CA PRO A 103 -11.33 5.02 4.27
C PRO A 103 -12.27 6.19 4.58
N LEU A 104 -13.21 6.01 5.53
CA LEU A 104 -14.10 7.08 5.97
C LEU A 104 -13.47 8.03 7.00
N GLU A 105 -12.27 7.71 7.50
CA GLU A 105 -11.49 8.59 8.36
C GLU A 105 -10.72 9.62 7.52
N LEU A 106 -10.62 10.88 7.99
CA LEU A 106 -9.76 11.88 7.34
C LEU A 106 -8.31 11.38 7.32
N HIS A 107 -7.75 11.19 6.13
CA HIS A 107 -6.39 10.66 5.95
C HIS A 107 -5.64 11.35 4.81
N TRP A 108 -4.32 11.22 4.81
CA TRP A 108 -3.42 11.84 3.83
C TRP A 108 -2.13 11.04 3.68
N LEU A 109 -1.46 11.27 2.56
CA LEU A 109 -0.17 10.68 2.23
C LEU A 109 0.72 11.77 1.64
N ARG A 110 1.81 12.12 2.33
CA ARG A 110 2.67 13.24 1.94
C ARG A 110 4.09 12.78 1.60
N PRO A 111 4.68 13.28 0.51
CA PRO A 111 6.07 13.01 0.20
C PRO A 111 7.00 13.76 1.15
N ASP A 112 8.17 13.20 1.42
CA ASP A 112 9.34 13.97 1.83
C ASP A 112 9.71 14.87 0.64
N PRO A 113 9.70 16.20 0.83
CA PRO A 113 9.84 17.17 -0.25
C PRO A 113 11.21 17.12 -0.95
N VAL A 114 12.20 16.40 -0.40
CA VAL A 114 13.56 16.35 -0.95
C VAL A 114 13.81 15.12 -1.82
N VAL A 115 13.17 13.98 -1.52
CA VAL A 115 13.63 12.67 -2.03
C VAL A 115 12.55 11.84 -2.73
N SER A 116 11.29 12.26 -2.71
CA SER A 116 10.17 11.43 -3.14
C SER A 116 9.39 12.05 -4.30
N CYS A 117 9.26 11.30 -5.40
CA CYS A 117 8.53 11.75 -6.60
C CYS A 117 7.14 11.10 -6.75
N TRP A 118 6.96 9.89 -6.21
CA TRP A 118 5.72 9.12 -6.22
C TRP A 118 5.72 8.09 -5.10
N TRP A 119 4.52 7.65 -4.73
CA TRP A 119 4.29 6.50 -3.87
C TRP A 119 3.49 5.45 -4.64
N LEU A 120 3.84 4.19 -4.41
CA LEU A 120 3.13 3.03 -4.93
C LEU A 120 2.86 2.06 -3.80
N GLY A 121 1.58 1.72 -3.59
CA GLY A 121 1.14 0.74 -2.64
C GLY A 121 0.37 -0.41 -3.28
N LEU A 122 0.36 -1.53 -2.56
CA LEU A 122 -0.56 -2.64 -2.76
C LEU A 122 -1.66 -2.48 -1.72
N GLN A 123 -2.91 -2.33 -2.16
CA GLN A 123 -4.06 -2.09 -1.29
C GLN A 123 -5.11 -3.18 -1.45
N TRP A 124 -5.52 -3.79 -0.34
CA TRP A 124 -6.66 -4.71 -0.30
C TRP A 124 -7.88 -4.00 0.26
N ASP A 125 -9.01 -4.09 -0.46
CA ASP A 125 -10.31 -3.64 0.03
C ASP A 125 -10.96 -4.76 0.85
N VAL A 126 -11.13 -4.55 2.15
CA VAL A 126 -11.59 -5.63 3.04
C VAL A 126 -12.89 -5.20 3.68
N SER A 127 -13.87 -6.11 3.74
CA SER A 127 -15.08 -5.85 4.53
C SER A 127 -14.69 -5.67 6.01
N LYS A 128 -15.27 -4.68 6.70
CA LYS A 128 -15.12 -4.51 8.15
C LYS A 128 -15.45 -5.79 8.93
N ALA A 129 -16.36 -6.62 8.43
CA ALA A 129 -16.71 -7.90 9.05
C ALA A 129 -15.58 -8.95 8.98
N GLN A 130 -14.63 -8.79 8.06
CA GLN A 130 -13.50 -9.70 7.83
C GLN A 130 -12.16 -9.13 8.33
N GLU A 131 -12.14 -7.90 8.85
CA GLU A 131 -10.91 -7.17 9.21
C GLU A 131 -9.93 -8.02 10.05
N ALA A 132 -10.42 -8.64 11.14
CA ALA A 132 -9.59 -9.44 12.03
C ALA A 132 -9.00 -10.67 11.32
N ALA A 133 -9.84 -11.43 10.62
CA ALA A 133 -9.40 -12.63 9.90
C ALA A 133 -8.41 -12.29 8.78
N PHE A 134 -8.64 -11.19 8.08
CA PHE A 134 -7.74 -10.72 7.03
C PHE A 134 -6.40 -10.26 7.60
N ALA A 135 -6.38 -9.57 8.74
CA ALA A 135 -5.14 -9.16 9.40
C ALA A 135 -4.26 -10.38 9.75
N ASP A 136 -4.86 -11.45 10.28
CA ASP A 136 -4.14 -12.69 10.61
C ASP A 136 -3.60 -13.39 9.35
N ASP A 137 -4.43 -13.51 8.30
CA ASP A 137 -4.04 -14.15 7.04
C ASP A 137 -2.99 -13.33 6.27
N LEU A 138 -3.07 -12.00 6.31
CA LEU A 138 -2.07 -11.11 5.73
C LEU A 138 -0.74 -11.23 6.49
N ALA A 139 -0.77 -11.29 7.82
CA ALA A 139 0.44 -11.52 8.61
C ALA A 139 1.10 -12.86 8.27
N ALA A 140 0.31 -13.93 8.12
CA ALA A 140 0.80 -15.24 7.70
C ALA A 140 1.35 -15.21 6.26
N ALA A 141 0.70 -14.47 5.35
CA ALA A 141 1.16 -14.29 3.97
C ALA A 141 2.50 -13.56 3.91
N ILE A 142 2.65 -12.47 4.65
CA ILE A 142 3.92 -11.73 4.78
C ILE A 142 5.01 -12.62 5.36
N GLY A 143 4.69 -13.47 6.33
CA GLY A 143 5.63 -14.49 6.83
C GLY A 143 6.20 -15.35 5.71
N ARG A 144 5.34 -15.89 4.83
CA ARG A 144 5.75 -16.67 3.65
C ARG A 144 6.51 -15.82 2.64
N TRP A 145 6.05 -14.59 2.40
CA TRP A 145 6.72 -13.68 1.48
C TRP A 145 8.08 -13.21 2.00
N ASN A 146 8.36 -13.31 3.30
CA ASN A 146 9.68 -13.01 3.86
C ASN A 146 10.66 -14.19 3.75
N GLU A 147 10.20 -15.38 3.37
CA GLU A 147 11.09 -16.51 3.13
C GLU A 147 11.98 -16.26 1.90
N ALA A 148 13.24 -16.68 1.97
CA ALA A 148 14.26 -16.40 0.93
C ALA A 148 13.88 -16.95 -0.46
N GLY A 149 13.01 -17.96 -0.53
CA GLY A 149 12.54 -18.55 -1.79
C GLY A 149 11.40 -17.79 -2.47
N PHE A 150 10.77 -16.82 -1.81
CA PHE A 150 9.65 -16.09 -2.39
C PHE A 150 10.14 -15.01 -3.36
N VAL A 151 9.81 -15.19 -4.64
CA VAL A 151 10.10 -14.21 -5.69
C VAL A 151 8.98 -13.18 -5.73
N LEU A 152 9.31 -11.91 -5.51
CA LEU A 152 8.34 -10.83 -5.61
C LEU A 152 7.87 -10.70 -7.07
N PRO A 153 6.56 -10.52 -7.31
CA PRO A 153 6.06 -10.30 -8.65
C PRO A 153 6.53 -8.95 -9.20
N MET A 154 6.60 -8.88 -10.53
CA MET A 154 6.72 -7.59 -11.21
C MET A 154 5.37 -6.88 -11.18
N LEU A 155 5.35 -5.59 -10.87
CA LEU A 155 4.15 -4.79 -10.73
C LEU A 155 3.77 -4.09 -12.04
N GLY A 156 2.46 -4.03 -12.33
CA GLY A 156 1.90 -3.39 -13.52
C GLY A 156 2.08 -4.18 -14.82
N LYS A 157 2.00 -5.52 -14.73
CA LYS A 157 1.94 -6.42 -15.89
C LYS A 157 0.55 -6.44 -16.53
#